data_AF-I8A814-F1
#
_entry.id   AF-I8A814-F1
#
_cell.length_a   1.000
_cell.length_b   1.000
_cell.length_c   1.000
_cell.angle_alpha   90.00
_cell.angle_beta   90.00
_cell.angle_gamma   90.00
#
_symmetry.space_group_name_H-M   'P 1'
#
loop_
_entity.id
_entity.type
_entity.pdbx_description
1 polymer ?
#
loop_
_entity_poly.entity_id
_entity_poly.type
_entity_poly.pdbx_seq_one_letter_code
_entity_poly.pdbx_strand_id
1 'polypeptide(L)'
;MGFSHGVRLAEAEALHLASKRTTIAAPKLLSAYILDGTRYIIMSYEYGTPFEQYWDNASETEHQRILAQLTDYVQQMRAIEGNFIGGLDYSPCRDGVFEGGYGGHTKYSYGPYESESFNEGMVQAFENDLQSNFWASEYILQQIVRGLKGHKIVFTHGDLHEGNMPVRSDSTVVLLGWGLSGVWPEYWESYRAIFNPPWRTSWDRMVERFIPPYYPYYVEYDVMKKMFGTIWYLKAFGGHIPAYNVFWQTHS
;
A
#
# COMPACT_ATOMS: atom_id res chain seq x y z
N MET A 1 -4.67 -3.44 -21.94
CA MET A 1 -3.30 -4.00 -21.93
C MET A 1 -2.40 -2.97 -21.28
N GLY A 2 -2.11 -3.11 -19.98
CA GLY A 2 -1.19 -2.24 -19.28
C GLY A 2 0.19 -2.90 -19.25
N PHE A 3 1.21 -2.23 -19.78
CA PHE A 3 2.60 -2.66 -19.64
C PHE A 3 3.15 -2.06 -18.35
N SER A 4 3.26 -2.85 -17.27
CA SER A 4 3.98 -2.44 -16.07
C SER A 4 5.42 -2.98 -16.14
N HIS A 5 6.40 -2.09 -16.23
CA HIS A 5 7.83 -2.40 -16.23
C HIS A 5 8.36 -2.78 -14.83
N GLY A 6 7.55 -3.46 -14.02
CA GLY A 6 7.84 -3.64 -12.58
C GLY A 6 7.36 -4.93 -11.94
N VAL A 7 6.50 -5.72 -12.58
CA VAL A 7 5.94 -6.92 -11.92
C VAL A 7 7.01 -7.99 -11.84
N ARG A 8 7.66 -8.16 -10.69
CA ARG A 8 8.46 -9.35 -10.34
C ARG A 8 7.49 -10.49 -10.01
N LEU A 9 8.00 -11.72 -9.83
CA LEU A 9 7.14 -12.81 -9.36
C LEU A 9 6.53 -12.54 -7.97
N ALA A 10 6.95 -11.48 -7.26
CA ALA A 10 6.32 -10.98 -6.03
C ALA A 10 4.78 -10.97 -6.04
N GLU A 11 4.14 -10.47 -7.11
CA GLU A 11 2.67 -10.46 -7.22
C GLU A 11 2.11 -11.89 -7.29
N ALA A 12 2.77 -12.77 -8.04
CA ALA A 12 2.38 -14.17 -8.14
C ALA A 12 2.58 -14.91 -6.80
N GLU A 13 3.69 -14.64 -6.09
CA GLU A 13 3.95 -15.18 -4.75
C GLU A 13 2.91 -14.69 -3.74
N ALA A 14 2.52 -13.41 -3.81
CA ALA A 14 1.48 -12.84 -2.95
C ALA A 14 0.10 -13.46 -3.21
N LEU A 15 -0.30 -13.56 -4.47
CA LEU A 15 -1.52 -14.27 -4.87
C LEU A 15 -1.50 -15.73 -4.41
N HIS A 16 -0.36 -16.40 -4.57
CA HIS A 16 -0.19 -17.78 -4.14
C HIS A 16 -0.35 -17.91 -2.61
N LEU A 17 0.36 -17.07 -1.84
CA LEU A 17 0.30 -17.05 -0.39
C LEU A 17 -1.11 -16.79 0.12
N ALA A 18 -1.77 -15.73 -0.39
CA ALA A 18 -3.14 -15.40 -0.04
C ALA A 18 -4.09 -16.57 -0.31
N SER A 19 -4.00 -17.20 -1.48
CA SER A 19 -4.85 -18.35 -1.84
C SER A 19 -4.63 -19.59 -0.97
N LYS A 20 -3.45 -19.74 -0.36
CA LYS A 20 -3.07 -20.91 0.44
C LYS A 20 -3.30 -20.74 1.93
N ARG A 21 -3.18 -19.51 2.42
CA ARG A 21 -3.16 -19.19 3.85
C ARG A 21 -4.38 -18.43 4.33
N THR A 22 -5.25 -18.01 3.42
CA THR A 22 -6.46 -17.25 3.71
C THR A 22 -7.65 -17.79 2.93
N THR A 23 -8.84 -17.30 3.23
CA THR A 23 -10.07 -17.49 2.46
C THR A 23 -10.44 -16.26 1.64
N ILE A 24 -9.51 -15.31 1.49
CA ILE A 24 -9.71 -14.07 0.75
C ILE A 24 -10.05 -14.41 -0.70
N ALA A 25 -11.14 -13.85 -1.21
CA ALA A 25 -11.44 -13.96 -2.63
C ALA A 25 -10.42 -13.12 -3.41
N ALA A 26 -9.62 -13.80 -4.23
CA ALA A 26 -8.60 -13.23 -5.09
C ALA A 26 -8.54 -14.01 -6.41
N PRO A 27 -7.96 -13.43 -7.49
CA PRO A 27 -7.72 -14.15 -8.72
C PRO A 27 -6.94 -15.44 -8.49
N LYS A 28 -7.37 -16.53 -9.14
CA LYS A 28 -6.65 -17.79 -9.15
C LYS A 28 -5.41 -17.65 -10.04
N LEU A 29 -4.22 -17.74 -9.45
CA LEU A 29 -2.98 -17.84 -10.21
C LEU A 29 -2.98 -19.12 -11.08
N LEU A 30 -2.82 -18.94 -12.39
CA LEU A 30 -2.77 -20.03 -13.38
C LEU A 30 -1.33 -20.33 -13.82
N SER A 31 -0.52 -19.28 -14.02
CA SER A 31 0.88 -19.41 -14.39
C SER A 31 1.64 -18.12 -14.13
N ALA A 32 2.93 -18.20 -13.86
CA ALA A 32 3.82 -17.05 -13.84
C ALA A 32 5.18 -17.45 -14.44
N TYR A 33 5.66 -16.71 -15.43
CA TYR A 33 6.92 -17.02 -16.13
C TYR A 33 7.56 -15.78 -16.75
N ILE A 34 8.81 -15.94 -17.19
CA ILE A 34 9.58 -14.91 -17.88
C ILE A 34 9.82 -15.38 -19.31
N LEU A 35 9.49 -14.56 -20.29
CA LEU A 35 9.72 -14.80 -21.72
C LEU A 35 10.31 -13.53 -22.34
N ASP A 36 11.49 -13.64 -22.94
CA ASP A 36 12.24 -12.54 -23.56
C ASP A 36 12.41 -11.31 -22.65
N GLY A 37 12.72 -11.56 -21.37
CA GLY A 37 12.87 -10.51 -20.35
C GLY A 37 11.55 -9.87 -19.88
N THR A 38 10.44 -10.20 -20.53
CA THR A 38 9.09 -9.78 -20.14
C THR A 38 8.50 -10.80 -19.18
N ARG A 39 7.85 -10.31 -18.13
CA ARG A 39 7.27 -11.15 -17.09
C ARG A 39 5.78 -11.22 -17.29
N TYR A 40 5.24 -12.42 -17.19
CA TYR A 40 3.84 -12.72 -17.41
C TYR A 40 3.26 -13.35 -16.16
N ILE A 41 2.16 -12.79 -15.67
CA ILE A 41 1.30 -13.40 -14.65
C ILE A 41 -0.04 -13.68 -15.33
N ILE A 42 -0.44 -14.94 -15.34
CA ILE A 42 -1.70 -15.41 -15.86
C ILE A 42 -2.55 -15.83 -14.66
N MET A 43 -3.72 -15.23 -14.53
CA MET A 43 -4.66 -15.48 -13.45
C MET A 43 -6.10 -15.51 -13.97
N SER A 44 -7.05 -16.00 -13.17
CA SER A 44 -8.46 -15.92 -13.52
C SER A 44 -8.91 -14.48 -13.67
N TYR A 45 -9.84 -14.25 -14.60
CA TYR A 45 -10.55 -12.99 -14.69
C TYR A 45 -11.68 -12.98 -13.65
N GLU A 46 -11.72 -11.94 -12.85
CA GLU A 46 -12.71 -11.77 -11.78
C GLU A 46 -13.74 -10.73 -12.23
N TYR A 47 -14.95 -11.20 -12.56
CA TYR A 47 -16.05 -10.32 -12.94
C TYR A 47 -16.78 -9.81 -11.69
N GLY A 48 -16.98 -8.50 -11.63
CA GLY A 48 -17.72 -7.84 -10.55
C GLY A 48 -18.08 -6.40 -10.91
N THR A 49 -19.01 -5.85 -10.15
CA THR A 49 -19.35 -4.43 -10.18
C THR A 49 -18.20 -3.64 -9.55
N PRO A 50 -17.75 -2.53 -10.16
CA PRO A 50 -16.78 -1.62 -9.54
C PRO A 50 -17.22 -1.23 -8.12
N PHE A 51 -16.27 -1.19 -7.18
CA PHE A 51 -16.58 -0.97 -5.76
C PHE A 51 -17.40 0.29 -5.52
N GLU A 52 -17.01 1.41 -6.15
CA GLU A 52 -17.71 2.70 -6.04
C GLU A 52 -19.18 2.58 -6.46
N GLN A 53 -19.42 1.95 -7.61
CA GLN A 53 -20.77 1.76 -8.15
C GLN A 53 -21.60 0.83 -7.27
N TYR A 54 -21.01 -0.26 -6.77
CA TYR A 54 -21.71 -1.14 -5.82
C TYR A 54 -22.06 -0.38 -4.55
N TRP A 55 -21.08 0.33 -3.98
CA TRP A 55 -21.22 1.05 -2.73
C TRP A 55 -22.31 2.12 -2.80
N ASP A 56 -22.37 2.93 -3.86
CA ASP A 56 -23.36 4.01 -3.95
C ASP A 56 -24.81 3.52 -4.15
N ASN A 57 -25.00 2.26 -4.57
CA ASN A 57 -26.33 1.65 -4.74
C ASN A 57 -26.70 0.66 -3.62
N ALA A 58 -25.75 0.31 -2.75
CA ALA A 58 -25.94 -0.66 -1.69
C ALA A 58 -26.73 -0.07 -0.51
N SER A 59 -27.54 -0.93 0.11
CA SER A 59 -28.20 -0.63 1.38
C SER A 59 -27.19 -0.54 2.53
N GLU A 60 -27.59 0.09 3.63
CA GLU A 60 -26.79 0.12 4.86
C GLU A 60 -26.39 -1.31 5.31
N THR A 61 -27.31 -2.28 5.19
CA THR A 61 -26.99 -3.66 5.57
C THR A 61 -25.91 -4.29 4.69
N GLU A 62 -25.86 -3.93 3.40
CA GLU A 62 -24.83 -4.40 2.48
C GLU A 62 -23.50 -3.70 2.75
N HIS A 63 -23.49 -2.40 3.04
CA HIS A 63 -22.28 -1.71 3.49
C HIS A 63 -21.65 -2.37 4.72
N GLN A 64 -22.47 -2.71 5.72
CA GLN A 64 -21.97 -3.39 6.92
C GLN A 64 -21.40 -4.77 6.61
N ARG A 65 -21.99 -5.52 5.67
CA ARG A 65 -21.43 -6.82 5.23
C ARG A 65 -20.10 -6.66 4.53
N ILE A 66 -19.98 -5.70 3.62
CA ILE A 66 -18.73 -5.39 2.91
C ILE A 66 -17.63 -5.01 3.90
N LEU A 67 -17.93 -4.12 4.84
CA LEU A 67 -16.95 -3.71 5.86
C LEU A 67 -16.53 -4.86 6.76
N ALA A 68 -17.47 -5.73 7.16
CA ALA A 68 -17.15 -6.93 7.93
C ALA A 68 -16.24 -7.88 7.15
N GLN A 69 -16.49 -8.08 5.84
CA GLN A 69 -15.65 -8.90 4.98
C GLN A 69 -14.25 -8.32 4.82
N LEU A 70 -14.12 -7.00 4.56
CA LEU A 70 -12.82 -6.33 4.47
C LEU A 70 -12.05 -6.41 5.80
N THR A 71 -12.76 -6.27 6.94
CA THR A 71 -12.17 -6.45 8.27
C THR A 71 -11.59 -7.85 8.45
N ASP A 72 -12.37 -8.88 8.08
CA ASP A 72 -11.94 -10.26 8.12
C ASP A 72 -10.71 -10.51 7.22
N TYR A 73 -10.72 -9.98 5.98
CA TYR A 73 -9.57 -10.09 5.07
C TYR A 73 -8.29 -9.49 5.67
N VAL A 74 -8.38 -8.29 6.25
CA VAL A 74 -7.23 -7.64 6.90
C VAL A 74 -6.73 -8.48 8.09
N GLN A 75 -7.64 -9.03 8.90
CA GLN A 75 -7.26 -9.90 10.02
C GLN A 75 -6.56 -11.19 9.55
N GLN A 76 -7.06 -11.82 8.48
CA GLN A 76 -6.44 -13.00 7.89
C GLN A 76 -5.04 -12.72 7.35
N MET A 77 -4.84 -11.59 6.66
CA MET A 77 -3.50 -11.19 6.21
C MET A 77 -2.58 -10.92 7.41
N ARG A 78 -3.05 -10.19 8.43
CA ARG A 78 -2.27 -9.89 9.64
C ARG A 78 -1.91 -11.13 10.47
N ALA A 79 -2.66 -12.21 10.35
CA ALA A 79 -2.33 -13.49 10.99
C ALA A 79 -1.12 -14.20 10.36
N ILE A 80 -0.66 -13.75 9.18
CA ILE A 80 0.55 -14.25 8.53
C ILE A 80 1.71 -13.32 8.92
N GLU A 81 2.44 -13.70 9.97
CA GLU A 81 3.60 -12.95 10.45
C GLU A 81 4.83 -13.16 9.54
N GLY A 82 5.59 -12.09 9.31
CA GLY A 82 6.84 -12.08 8.58
C GLY A 82 8.05 -11.93 9.52
N ASN A 83 9.20 -12.41 9.07
CA ASN A 83 10.49 -12.26 9.76
C ASN A 83 11.46 -11.28 9.04
N PHE A 84 10.97 -10.57 8.03
CA PHE A 84 11.66 -9.53 7.29
C PHE A 84 10.62 -8.52 6.80
N ILE A 85 11.07 -7.35 6.33
CA ILE A 85 10.25 -6.31 5.72
C ILE A 85 10.62 -6.19 4.24
N GLY A 86 9.63 -6.38 3.36
CA GLY A 86 9.80 -6.32 1.91
C GLY A 86 8.81 -7.20 1.12
N GLY A 87 9.03 -7.28 -0.20
CA GLY A 87 8.26 -8.16 -1.08
C GLY A 87 8.57 -9.64 -0.80
N LEU A 88 7.58 -10.52 -1.01
CA LEU A 88 7.70 -11.95 -0.68
C LEU A 88 8.80 -12.70 -1.43
N ASP A 89 9.23 -12.19 -2.58
CA ASP A 89 10.35 -12.70 -3.38
C ASP A 89 11.72 -12.18 -2.90
N TYR A 90 11.77 -11.59 -1.71
CA TYR A 90 12.95 -10.90 -1.15
C TYR A 90 13.46 -9.78 -2.07
N SER A 91 12.59 -9.22 -2.91
CA SER A 91 12.93 -8.04 -3.70
C SER A 91 13.01 -6.78 -2.83
N PRO A 92 13.73 -5.76 -3.29
CA PRO A 92 13.72 -4.45 -2.65
C PRO A 92 12.30 -3.91 -2.51
N CYS A 93 12.07 -3.14 -1.44
CA CYS A 93 10.80 -2.50 -1.15
C CYS A 93 10.36 -1.60 -2.32
N ARG A 94 9.22 -1.93 -2.91
CA ARG A 94 8.59 -1.19 -4.01
C ARG A 94 7.40 -0.44 -3.45
N ASP A 95 7.60 0.83 -3.13
CA ASP A 95 6.53 1.77 -2.81
C ASP A 95 6.99 3.17 -3.24
N GLY A 96 6.08 4.11 -3.43
CA GLY A 96 6.47 5.47 -3.78
C GLY A 96 7.28 6.19 -2.70
N VAL A 97 7.32 5.72 -1.44
CA VAL A 97 8.32 6.16 -0.45
C VAL A 97 9.75 5.84 -0.91
N PHE A 98 9.96 4.71 -1.60
CA PHE A 98 11.29 4.25 -2.02
C PHE A 98 11.66 4.63 -3.45
N GLU A 99 10.66 4.64 -4.34
CA GLU A 99 10.86 4.84 -5.78
C GLU A 99 10.39 6.22 -6.26
N GLY A 100 9.85 7.03 -5.34
CA GLY A 100 9.26 8.35 -5.58
C GLY A 100 8.20 8.37 -6.66
N GLY A 101 7.19 7.51 -6.48
CA GLY A 101 5.90 7.59 -7.15
C GLY A 101 5.81 7.00 -8.56
N TYR A 102 6.88 7.04 -9.38
CA TYR A 102 6.80 6.64 -10.79
C TYR A 102 7.60 5.38 -11.18
N GLY A 103 8.15 4.64 -10.21
CA GLY A 103 8.81 3.34 -10.47
C GLY A 103 10.05 3.40 -11.39
N GLY A 104 10.54 4.60 -11.70
CA GLY A 104 11.67 4.85 -12.60
C GLY A 104 13.02 4.98 -11.89
N HIS A 105 13.05 4.99 -10.56
CA HIS A 105 14.27 5.15 -9.78
C HIS A 105 14.87 3.80 -9.39
N THR A 106 15.61 3.19 -10.31
CA THR A 106 16.40 1.97 -10.05
C THR A 106 17.82 2.26 -9.54
N LYS A 107 18.16 3.54 -9.33
CA LYS A 107 19.51 3.96 -8.91
C LYS A 107 19.88 3.38 -7.54
N TYR A 108 18.90 3.18 -6.67
CA TYR A 108 19.08 2.68 -5.32
C TYR A 108 18.19 1.46 -5.10
N SER A 109 18.65 0.57 -4.22
CA SER A 109 17.95 -0.65 -3.83
C SER A 109 17.72 -0.60 -2.33
N TYR A 110 16.45 -0.60 -1.92
CA TYR A 110 16.05 -0.50 -0.52
C TYR A 110 15.51 -1.84 -0.05
N GLY A 111 16.20 -2.47 0.89
CA GLY A 111 15.78 -3.74 1.45
C GLY A 111 15.98 -4.95 0.53
N PRO A 112 15.41 -6.12 0.89
CA PRO A 112 14.58 -6.35 2.07
C PRO A 112 15.35 -6.12 3.38
N TYR A 113 14.63 -5.88 4.47
CA TYR A 113 15.22 -5.58 5.79
C TYR A 113 14.87 -6.66 6.79
N GLU A 114 15.81 -7.03 7.66
CA GLU A 114 15.57 -8.04 8.71
C GLU A 114 14.70 -7.51 9.85
N SER A 115 14.53 -6.19 9.95
CA SER A 115 13.78 -5.51 11.01
C SER A 115 13.35 -4.11 10.56
N GLU A 116 12.80 -3.33 11.49
CA GLU A 116 12.49 -1.90 11.31
C GLU A 116 13.74 -1.01 11.07
N SER A 117 14.93 -1.58 10.83
CA SER A 117 16.01 -0.91 10.06
C SER A 117 15.52 -0.40 8.71
N PHE A 118 14.41 -0.95 8.21
CA PHE A 118 13.55 -0.38 7.17
C PHE A 118 13.35 1.14 7.26
N ASN A 119 13.23 1.70 8.47
CA ASN A 119 13.05 3.14 8.67
C ASN A 119 14.25 3.96 8.20
N GLU A 120 15.48 3.47 8.40
CA GLU A 120 16.66 4.12 7.82
C GLU A 120 16.65 4.03 6.31
N GLY A 121 16.14 2.94 5.75
CA GLY A 121 15.89 2.80 4.32
C GLY A 121 14.97 3.89 3.77
N MET A 122 13.86 4.17 4.47
CA MET A 122 12.93 5.25 4.11
C MET A 122 13.60 6.63 4.20
N VAL A 123 14.39 6.87 5.25
CA VAL A 123 15.13 8.13 5.38
C VAL A 123 16.18 8.28 4.28
N GLN A 124 16.91 7.23 3.92
CA GLN A 124 17.86 7.25 2.82
C GLN A 124 17.16 7.50 1.47
N ALA A 125 15.99 6.90 1.25
CA ALA A 125 15.20 7.16 0.05
C ALA A 125 14.77 8.63 -0.03
N PHE A 126 14.30 9.16 1.10
CA PHE A 126 13.93 10.56 1.25
C PHE A 126 15.13 11.50 0.97
N GLU A 127 16.30 11.22 1.54
CA GLU A 127 17.53 12.00 1.35
C GLU A 127 18.07 11.92 -0.09
N ASN A 128 18.00 10.75 -0.73
CA ASN A 128 18.47 10.54 -2.10
C ASN A 128 17.62 11.25 -3.16
N ASP A 129 16.32 11.42 -2.89
CA ASP A 129 15.39 12.15 -3.75
C ASP A 129 15.45 13.67 -3.53
N LEU A 130 15.93 14.13 -2.37
CA LEU A 130 16.16 15.53 -2.05
C LEU A 130 17.52 16.01 -2.60
N GLN A 131 17.49 16.91 -3.58
CA GLN A 131 18.64 17.80 -3.84
C GLN A 131 18.60 19.08 -2.97
N SER A 132 17.73 19.12 -1.94
CA SER A 132 17.34 20.37 -1.27
C SER A 132 18.10 20.62 0.04
N ASN A 133 18.33 21.90 0.31
CA ASN A 133 18.93 22.44 1.53
C ASN A 133 18.19 21.92 2.77
N PHE A 134 18.92 21.40 3.75
CA PHE A 134 18.39 20.80 4.98
C PHE A 134 17.45 21.74 5.77
N TRP A 135 16.13 21.53 5.70
CA TRP A 135 15.16 22.27 6.52
C TRP A 135 14.89 21.53 7.85
N ALA A 136 14.70 22.28 8.94
CA ALA A 136 14.44 21.69 10.26
C ALA A 136 13.22 20.74 10.28
N SER A 137 12.19 21.01 9.47
CA SER A 137 11.00 20.16 9.34
C SER A 137 11.29 18.80 8.71
N GLU A 138 12.22 18.74 7.75
CA GLU A 138 12.64 17.49 7.12
C GLU A 138 13.42 16.63 8.11
N TYR A 139 14.37 17.25 8.83
CA TYR A 139 15.11 16.56 9.87
C TYR A 139 14.19 15.99 10.97
N ILE A 140 13.23 16.79 11.45
CA ILE A 140 12.24 16.32 12.44
C ILE A 140 11.46 15.13 11.89
N LEU A 141 10.99 15.18 10.64
CA LEU A 141 10.27 14.08 10.02
C LEU A 141 11.13 12.81 9.95
N GLN A 142 12.40 12.93 9.57
CA GLN A 142 13.35 11.81 9.57
C GLN A 142 13.52 11.21 10.98
N GLN A 143 13.64 12.05 12.02
CA GLN A 143 13.76 11.55 13.39
C GLN A 143 12.49 10.83 13.86
N ILE A 144 11.31 11.33 13.47
CA ILE A 144 10.04 10.67 13.80
C ILE A 144 9.96 9.32 13.09
N VAL A 145 10.30 9.24 11.80
CA VAL A 145 10.34 7.98 11.04
C VAL A 145 11.29 6.97 11.70
N ARG A 146 12.49 7.39 12.12
CA ARG A 146 13.43 6.54 12.87
C ARG A 146 12.85 6.02 14.19
N GLY A 147 11.94 6.78 14.80
CA GLY A 147 11.26 6.45 16.04
C GLY A 147 10.11 5.44 15.90
N LEU A 148 9.61 5.19 14.69
CA LEU A 148 8.50 4.25 14.46
C LEU A 148 8.98 2.81 14.67
N LYS A 149 8.87 2.29 15.90
CA LYS A 149 9.37 0.96 16.26
C LYS A 149 8.40 0.17 17.12
N GLY A 150 8.58 -1.15 17.15
CA GLY A 150 7.83 -2.08 17.98
C GLY A 150 6.58 -2.64 17.31
N HIS A 151 6.47 -2.49 15.99
CA HIS A 151 5.34 -3.01 15.22
C HIS A 151 5.49 -4.50 14.95
N LYS A 152 4.35 -5.19 14.85
CA LYS A 152 4.35 -6.52 14.24
C LYS A 152 4.65 -6.40 12.75
N ILE A 153 5.43 -7.35 12.25
CA ILE A 153 5.70 -7.48 10.82
C ILE A 153 4.77 -8.57 10.28
N VAL A 154 3.90 -8.18 9.36
CA VAL A 154 2.76 -8.99 8.93
C VAL A 154 2.55 -8.87 7.43
N PHE A 155 1.92 -9.87 6.83
CA PHE A 155 1.52 -9.80 5.44
C PHE A 155 0.46 -8.70 5.23
N THR A 156 0.65 -7.88 4.21
CA THR A 156 -0.26 -6.81 3.82
C THR A 156 -0.47 -6.85 2.30
N HIS A 157 -1.65 -6.40 1.86
CA HIS A 157 -1.99 -6.19 0.46
C HIS A 157 -1.20 -5.00 -0.12
N GLY A 158 -1.13 -3.89 0.62
CA GLY A 158 -0.30 -2.73 0.26
C GLY A 158 -0.89 -1.79 -0.80
N ASP A 159 -2.06 -2.13 -1.37
CA ASP A 159 -2.77 -1.31 -2.34
C ASP A 159 -4.30 -1.44 -2.25
N LEU A 160 -4.85 -1.46 -1.03
CA LEU A 160 -6.30 -1.49 -0.83
C LEU A 160 -6.95 -0.16 -1.20
N HIS A 161 -7.49 -0.07 -2.41
CA HIS A 161 -8.39 1.01 -2.84
C HIS A 161 -9.54 0.47 -3.71
N GLU A 162 -10.55 1.29 -3.96
CA GLU A 162 -11.79 0.92 -4.66
C GLU A 162 -11.57 0.27 -6.03
N GLY A 163 -10.56 0.71 -6.78
CA GLY A 163 -10.19 0.12 -8.08
C GLY A 163 -9.68 -1.33 -7.99
N ASN A 164 -9.21 -1.75 -6.81
CA ASN A 164 -8.72 -3.10 -6.53
C ASN A 164 -9.74 -3.99 -5.82
N MET A 165 -11.00 -3.55 -5.68
CA MET A 165 -12.02 -4.24 -4.88
C MET A 165 -13.37 -4.47 -5.60
N PRO A 166 -13.40 -5.04 -6.83
CA PRO A 166 -14.68 -5.34 -7.48
C PRO A 166 -15.55 -6.27 -6.61
N VAL A 167 -16.87 -6.07 -6.69
CA VAL A 167 -17.86 -6.79 -5.89
C VAL A 167 -18.67 -7.70 -6.80
N ARG A 168 -18.67 -9.00 -6.50
CA ARG A 168 -19.47 -10.01 -7.22
C ARG A 168 -20.97 -9.81 -6.94
N SER A 169 -21.81 -10.48 -7.75
CA SER A 169 -23.27 -10.44 -7.59
C SER A 169 -23.78 -11.01 -6.26
N ASP A 170 -22.98 -11.84 -5.59
CA ASP A 170 -23.26 -12.38 -4.26
C ASP A 170 -22.72 -11.49 -3.12
N SER A 171 -22.29 -10.26 -3.44
CA SER A 171 -21.70 -9.29 -2.53
C SER A 171 -20.31 -9.67 -1.99
N THR A 172 -19.61 -10.62 -2.63
CA THR A 172 -18.22 -10.92 -2.32
C THR A 172 -17.28 -9.87 -2.93
N VAL A 173 -16.51 -9.19 -2.09
CA VAL A 173 -15.36 -8.38 -2.49
C VAL A 173 -14.23 -9.30 -2.92
N VAL A 174 -13.70 -9.07 -4.12
CA VAL A 174 -12.52 -9.75 -4.64
C VAL A 174 -11.35 -8.76 -4.63
N LEU A 175 -10.24 -9.13 -3.98
CA LEU A 175 -9.03 -8.31 -3.95
C LEU A 175 -8.17 -8.55 -5.19
N LEU A 176 -7.93 -7.48 -5.94
CA LEU A 176 -7.01 -7.40 -7.08
C LEU A 176 -5.77 -6.56 -6.70
N GLY A 177 -4.74 -6.55 -7.55
CA GLY A 177 -3.63 -5.61 -7.37
C GLY A 177 -2.60 -6.01 -6.32
N TRP A 178 -2.23 -7.29 -6.27
CA TRP A 178 -1.28 -7.84 -5.29
C TRP A 178 0.20 -7.48 -5.55
N GLY A 179 0.46 -6.53 -6.45
CA GLY A 179 1.81 -6.16 -6.87
C GLY A 179 2.64 -5.41 -5.82
N LEU A 180 1.96 -4.75 -4.87
CA LEU A 180 2.59 -4.06 -3.72
C LEU A 180 2.52 -4.89 -2.44
N SER A 181 2.03 -6.11 -2.52
CA SER A 181 1.90 -6.99 -1.36
C SER A 181 3.24 -7.49 -0.87
N GLY A 182 3.33 -7.70 0.43
CA GLY A 182 4.56 -8.08 1.09
C GLY A 182 4.37 -8.20 2.59
N VAL A 183 5.48 -8.37 3.29
CA VAL A 183 5.51 -8.34 4.75
C VAL A 183 6.01 -6.98 5.21
N TRP A 184 5.21 -6.28 6.00
CA TRP A 184 5.43 -4.88 6.37
C TRP A 184 5.03 -4.65 7.84
N PRO A 185 5.46 -3.55 8.47
CA PRO A 185 4.89 -3.11 9.73
C PRO A 185 3.36 -3.02 9.64
N GLU A 186 2.64 -3.44 10.68
CA GLU A 186 1.18 -3.58 10.64
C GLU A 186 0.39 -2.29 10.36
N TYR A 187 1.02 -1.12 10.54
CA TYR A 187 0.47 0.20 10.17
C TYR A 187 0.46 0.47 8.65
N TRP A 188 1.28 -0.26 7.90
CA TRP A 188 1.57 0.02 6.48
C TRP A 188 0.33 -0.05 5.60
N GLU A 189 -0.57 -1.00 5.86
CA GLU A 189 -1.83 -1.13 5.12
C GLU A 189 -2.73 0.10 5.29
N SER A 190 -2.87 0.62 6.52
CA SER A 190 -3.66 1.82 6.79
C SER A 190 -3.11 3.04 6.06
N TYR A 191 -1.78 3.21 6.10
CA TYR A 191 -1.09 4.26 5.38
C TYR A 191 -1.34 4.18 3.88
N ARG A 192 -1.15 3.01 3.27
CA ARG A 192 -1.32 2.81 1.83
C ARG A 192 -2.77 3.00 1.38
N ALA A 193 -3.74 2.47 2.12
CA ALA A 193 -5.15 2.55 1.77
C ALA A 193 -5.68 4.00 1.73
N ILE A 194 -5.22 4.86 2.64
CA ILE A 194 -5.66 6.27 2.70
C ILE A 194 -4.85 7.17 1.74
N PHE A 195 -3.67 6.73 1.32
CA PHE A 195 -2.81 7.53 0.47
C PHE A 195 -3.37 7.72 -0.95
N ASN A 196 -4.02 6.69 -1.50
CA ASN A 196 -4.60 6.77 -2.84
C ASN A 196 -5.67 7.88 -2.89
N PRO A 197 -5.74 8.69 -3.97
CA PRO A 197 -6.78 9.70 -4.12
C PRO A 197 -8.16 9.06 -3.93
N PRO A 198 -8.92 9.46 -2.90
CA PRO A 198 -10.15 8.76 -2.60
C PRO A 198 -11.22 9.11 -3.62
N TRP A 199 -12.02 8.15 -4.04
CA TRP A 199 -13.19 8.44 -4.89
C TRP A 199 -14.23 9.31 -4.16
N ARG A 200 -14.20 9.31 -2.82
CA ARG A 200 -15.09 10.13 -1.98
C ARG A 200 -14.44 10.60 -0.69
N THR A 201 -14.91 11.74 -0.18
CA THR A 201 -14.41 12.38 1.05
C THR A 201 -14.52 11.51 2.31
N SER A 202 -15.42 10.53 2.35
CA SER A 202 -15.60 9.62 3.48
C SER A 202 -14.71 8.37 3.43
N TRP A 203 -13.83 8.22 2.43
CA TRP A 203 -12.97 7.04 2.28
C TRP A 203 -12.09 6.80 3.51
N ASP A 204 -11.42 7.83 4.03
CA ASP A 204 -10.54 7.70 5.21
C ASP A 204 -11.30 7.11 6.41
N ARG A 205 -12.54 7.58 6.63
CA ARG A 205 -13.42 7.05 7.69
C ARG A 205 -13.88 5.63 7.40
N MET A 206 -13.96 5.24 6.13
CA MET A 206 -14.28 3.87 5.74
C MET A 206 -13.10 2.94 6.03
N VAL A 207 -11.89 3.35 5.65
CA VAL A 207 -10.65 2.62 5.95
C VAL A 207 -10.49 2.37 7.44
N GLU A 208 -10.75 3.38 8.28
CA GLU A 208 -10.74 3.24 9.74
C GLU A 208 -11.70 2.17 10.27
N ARG A 209 -12.77 1.85 9.54
CA ARG A 209 -13.77 0.85 9.95
C ARG A 209 -13.35 -0.58 9.62
N PHE A 210 -12.56 -0.80 8.57
CA PHE A 210 -12.21 -2.15 8.12
C PHE A 210 -10.73 -2.50 8.20
N ILE A 211 -9.84 -1.52 8.40
CA ILE A 211 -8.45 -1.78 8.77
C ILE A 211 -8.39 -1.50 10.26
N PRO A 212 -8.49 -2.53 11.13
CA PRO A 212 -8.65 -2.30 12.56
C PRO A 212 -7.53 -1.39 13.05
N PRO A 213 -7.85 -0.23 13.67
CA PRO A 213 -6.89 0.53 14.41
C PRO A 213 -6.66 -0.24 15.71
N TYR A 214 -5.79 -1.25 15.66
CA TYR A 214 -5.04 -1.53 16.88
C TYR A 214 -4.29 -0.20 17.18
N TYR A 215 -4.50 0.35 18.39
CA TYR A 215 -3.90 1.56 18.98
C TYR A 215 -2.56 2.07 18.36
N PRO A 216 -2.17 3.35 18.57
CA PRO A 216 -2.56 4.56 17.86
C PRO A 216 -1.70 4.79 16.59
N TYR A 217 -1.90 4.02 15.51
CA TYR A 217 -1.14 4.26 14.27
C TYR A 217 -1.46 5.59 13.56
N TYR A 218 -2.23 6.49 14.18
CA TYR A 218 -2.48 7.82 13.64
C TYR A 218 -1.20 8.64 13.51
N VAL A 219 -0.22 8.42 14.40
CA VAL A 219 1.09 9.09 14.31
C VAL A 219 1.86 8.52 13.13
N GLU A 220 2.01 7.20 13.06
CA GLU A 220 2.63 6.46 11.96
C GLU A 220 2.00 6.87 10.63
N TYR A 221 0.68 6.85 10.55
CA TYR A 221 -0.10 7.28 9.39
C TYR A 221 0.21 8.72 8.98
N ASP A 222 0.10 9.69 9.90
CA ASP A 222 0.32 11.11 9.58
C ASP A 222 1.78 11.37 9.17
N VAL A 223 2.73 10.67 9.80
CA VAL A 223 4.16 10.71 9.46
C VAL A 223 4.39 10.16 8.06
N MET A 224 3.84 8.99 7.74
CA MET A 224 4.00 8.36 6.43
C MET A 224 3.31 9.16 5.32
N LYS A 225 2.12 9.72 5.60
CA LYS A 225 1.41 10.62 4.69
C LYS A 225 2.24 11.87 4.37
N LYS A 226 2.83 12.50 5.38
CA LYS A 226 3.74 13.64 5.20
C LYS A 226 4.97 13.25 4.40
N MET A 227 5.63 12.15 4.76
CA MET A 227 6.84 11.70 4.09
C MET A 227 6.62 11.44 2.60
N PHE A 228 5.61 10.65 2.25
CA PHE A 228 5.31 10.40 0.84
C PHE A 228 4.84 11.66 0.12
N GLY A 229 3.95 12.45 0.73
CA GLY A 229 3.46 13.71 0.15
C GLY A 229 4.62 14.66 -0.20
N THR A 230 5.63 14.75 0.67
CA THR A 230 6.85 15.48 0.42
C THR A 230 7.63 14.90 -0.76
N ILE A 231 7.91 13.59 -0.78
CA ILE A 231 8.63 12.92 -1.88
C ILE A 231 7.94 13.16 -3.23
N TRP A 232 6.61 12.96 -3.26
CA TRP A 232 5.81 13.13 -4.46
C TRP A 232 5.83 14.57 -4.94
N TYR A 233 5.62 15.55 -4.05
CA TYR A 233 5.61 16.96 -4.40
C TYR A 233 6.96 17.42 -4.95
N LEU A 234 8.06 17.01 -4.32
CA LEU A 234 9.41 17.34 -4.77
C LEU A 234 9.70 16.82 -6.18
N LYS A 235 9.22 15.61 -6.50
CA LYS A 235 9.37 15.00 -7.83
C LYS A 235 8.43 15.59 -8.87
N ALA A 236 7.19 15.89 -8.51
CA ALA A 236 6.22 16.49 -9.41
C ALA A 236 6.56 17.96 -9.75
N PHE A 237 7.16 18.70 -8.82
CA PHE A 237 7.33 20.15 -8.93
C PHE A 237 8.77 20.67 -8.78
N GLY A 238 9.78 19.79 -8.72
CA GLY A 238 11.18 20.20 -8.86
C GLY A 238 11.79 20.94 -7.67
N GLY A 239 11.42 20.60 -6.42
CA GLY A 239 12.22 20.99 -5.24
C GLY A 239 11.81 22.25 -4.47
N HIS A 240 10.65 22.86 -4.73
CA HIS A 240 10.18 24.02 -3.96
C HIS A 240 8.90 23.73 -3.18
N ILE A 241 9.03 23.19 -1.97
CA ILE A 241 7.92 23.10 -1.01
C ILE A 241 7.61 24.53 -0.49
N PRO A 242 6.43 25.12 -0.76
CA PRO A 242 6.06 26.37 -0.13
C PRO A 242 5.91 26.13 1.36
N ALA A 243 6.50 26.99 2.19
CA ALA A 243 6.58 26.84 3.65
C ALA A 243 5.23 26.79 4.41
N TYR A 244 4.08 26.72 3.72
CA TYR A 244 2.74 26.85 4.31
C TYR A 244 1.64 25.99 3.70
N ASN A 245 1.93 24.86 3.05
CA ASN A 245 0.88 23.93 2.64
C ASN A 245 0.91 22.64 3.46
N VAL A 246 0.43 22.75 4.70
CA VAL A 246 -0.30 21.64 5.33
C VAL A 246 -1.53 21.41 4.44
N PHE A 247 -1.64 20.26 3.79
CA PHE A 247 -2.77 19.88 2.96
C PHE A 247 -4.08 19.94 3.77
N TRP A 248 -4.73 21.09 3.76
CA TRP A 248 -6.16 21.23 3.96
C TRP A 248 -6.77 21.58 2.61
N GLN A 249 -6.97 20.59 1.76
CA GLN A 249 -7.98 20.69 0.72
C GLN A 249 -9.28 20.10 1.26
N THR A 250 -9.95 20.86 2.12
CA THR A 250 -11.40 20.78 2.22
C THR A 250 -11.96 21.49 0.99
N HIS A 251 -12.38 20.72 -0.01
CA HIS A 251 -13.27 21.27 -1.03
C HIS A 251 -14.70 20.88 -0.67
N SER A 252 -15.47 21.94 -0.42
CA SER A 252 -16.92 21.99 -0.23
C SER A 252 -17.71 21.27 -1.30
#